data_AF-A0A7N4PHL9-F1
#
_entry.id   AF-A0A7N4PHL9-F1
#
_cell.length_a   1.000
_cell.length_b   1.000
_cell.length_c   1.000
_cell.angle_alpha   90.00
_cell.angle_beta   90.00
_cell.angle_gamma   90.00
#
_symmetry.space_group_name_H-M   'P 1'
#
loop_
_entity.id
_entity.type
_entity.pdbx_description
1 polymer ?
#
loop_
_entity_poly.entity_id
_entity_poly.type
_entity_poly.pdbx_seq_one_letter_code
_entity_poly.pdbx_strand_id
1 'polypeptide(L)'
;MTNRLFCWVSIFLFGAALAETEIIQTPRYLVTRVKQEVKLTCQQNMGHPTMYWYQQEPQKGFRAMFYYTYKDMNLNETVPPRFKPASSGNGHLTLKIHPVEAEDSATYFCSSSK
;
A
#
# COMPACT_ATOMS: atom_id res chain seq x y z
N MET A 1 -46.84 31.37 -34.77
CA MET A 1 -46.97 30.29 -33.77
C MET A 1 -45.59 29.72 -33.52
N THR A 2 -45.03 30.10 -32.39
CA THR A 2 -43.64 29.88 -31.97
C THR A 2 -43.46 28.41 -31.58
N ASN A 3 -42.53 27.68 -32.19
CA ASN A 3 -42.17 26.34 -31.73
C ASN A 3 -40.69 26.33 -31.34
N ARG A 4 -40.42 26.58 -30.05
CA ARG A 4 -39.08 26.56 -29.46
C ARG A 4 -38.72 25.10 -29.18
N LEU A 5 -37.81 24.52 -29.98
CA LEU A 5 -37.13 23.28 -29.65
C LEU A 5 -36.21 23.52 -28.44
N PHE A 6 -36.61 23.02 -27.27
CA PHE A 6 -35.73 22.92 -26.11
C PHE A 6 -34.84 21.68 -26.28
N CYS A 7 -33.59 21.87 -26.70
CA CYS A 7 -32.56 20.85 -26.58
C CYS A 7 -32.19 20.71 -25.10
N TRP A 8 -32.74 19.69 -24.42
CA TRP A 8 -32.27 19.29 -23.10
C TRP A 8 -30.90 18.62 -23.22
N VAL A 9 -29.85 19.38 -22.92
CA VAL A 9 -28.52 18.82 -22.67
C VAL A 9 -28.52 18.28 -21.25
N SER A 10 -28.88 17.01 -21.09
CA SER A 10 -28.71 16.30 -19.82
C SER A 10 -27.23 16.04 -19.59
N ILE A 11 -26.57 16.93 -18.85
CA ILE A 11 -25.21 16.72 -18.36
C ILE A 11 -25.29 15.66 -17.26
N PHE A 12 -25.02 14.39 -17.62
CA PHE A 12 -24.77 13.34 -16.64
C PHE A 12 -23.42 13.58 -15.98
N LEU A 13 -23.42 14.28 -14.84
CA LEU A 13 -22.31 14.23 -13.90
C LEU A 13 -22.34 12.85 -13.24
N PHE A 14 -21.66 11.86 -13.84
CA PHE A 14 -21.23 10.70 -13.08
C PHE A 14 -20.27 11.23 -12.02
N GLY A 15 -20.78 11.43 -10.81
CA GLY A 15 -19.95 11.67 -9.65
C GLY A 15 -18.95 10.53 -9.58
N ALA A 16 -17.67 10.83 -9.75
CA ALA A 16 -16.61 9.87 -9.49
C ALA A 16 -16.65 9.61 -7.98
N ALA A 17 -17.40 8.58 -7.58
CA ALA A 17 -17.26 8.03 -6.25
C ALA A 17 -15.80 7.58 -6.15
N LEU A 18 -15.06 8.16 -5.21
CA LEU A 18 -13.77 7.61 -4.81
C LEU A 18 -14.10 6.21 -4.32
N ALA A 19 -13.65 5.18 -5.05
CA ALA A 19 -13.76 3.82 -4.59
C ALA A 19 -13.18 3.77 -3.17
N GLU A 20 -13.95 3.28 -2.21
CA GLU A 20 -13.43 3.00 -0.88
C GLU A 20 -12.33 1.95 -1.04
N THR A 21 -11.07 2.40 -1.10
CA THR A 21 -9.94 1.48 -1.19
C THR A 21 -9.79 0.81 0.15
N GLU A 22 -10.09 -0.49 0.19
CA GLU A 22 -10.02 -1.32 1.39
C GLU A 22 -8.60 -1.37 2.01
N ILE A 23 -7.58 -1.09 1.19
CA ILE A 23 -6.18 -0.99 1.59
C ILE A 23 -5.58 0.33 1.08
N ILE A 24 -4.98 1.09 1.99
CA ILE A 24 -4.32 2.37 1.70
C ILE A 24 -2.82 2.23 2.01
N GLN A 25 -1.98 2.48 1.00
CA GLN A 25 -0.53 2.51 1.14
C GLN A 25 0.03 3.93 0.98
N THR A 26 0.90 4.35 1.89
CA THR A 26 1.55 5.67 1.86
C THR A 26 3.05 5.57 2.14
N PRO A 27 3.91 6.22 1.34
CA PRO A 27 3.60 6.94 0.10
C PRO A 27 3.33 6.00 -1.08
N ARG A 28 2.64 6.48 -2.13
CA ARG A 28 2.43 5.73 -3.39
C ARG A 28 3.71 5.62 -4.22
N TYR A 29 4.49 6.68 -4.24
CA TYR A 29 5.79 6.76 -4.91
C TYR A 29 6.78 7.44 -3.97
N LEU A 30 8.00 6.92 -3.90
CA LEU A 30 9.04 7.46 -3.05
C LEU A 30 10.38 7.38 -3.79
N VAL A 31 11.08 8.50 -3.87
CA VAL A 31 12.45 8.57 -4.35
C VAL A 31 13.29 9.14 -3.22
N THR A 32 14.36 8.45 -2.88
CA THR A 32 15.26 8.85 -1.80
C THR A 32 16.71 8.56 -2.16
N ARG A 33 17.64 9.06 -1.36
CA ARG A 33 19.07 8.74 -1.49
C ARG A 33 19.39 7.49 -0.66
N VAL A 34 20.40 6.75 -1.10
CA VAL A 34 20.99 5.67 -0.30
C VAL A 34 21.39 6.17 1.09
N LYS A 35 21.40 5.26 2.07
CA LYS A 35 21.69 5.51 3.49
C LYS A 35 20.62 6.28 4.28
N GLN A 36 19.57 6.79 3.63
CA GLN A 36 18.45 7.42 4.32
C GLN A 36 17.54 6.38 4.99
N GLU A 37 16.69 6.84 5.91
CA GLU A 37 15.55 6.04 6.39
C GLU A 37 14.35 6.28 5.45
N VAL A 38 13.61 5.21 5.14
CA VAL A 38 12.28 5.31 4.54
C VAL A 38 11.25 4.62 5.41
N LYS A 39 10.02 5.13 5.34
CA LYS A 39 8.88 4.56 6.03
C LYS A 39 7.75 4.36 5.03
N LEU A 40 7.34 3.11 4.86
CA LEU A 40 6.14 2.73 4.13
C LEU A 40 5.06 2.35 5.13
N THR A 41 3.84 2.78 4.88
CA THR A 41 2.69 2.52 5.75
C THR A 41 1.58 1.89 4.94
N CYS A 42 0.86 0.98 5.58
CA CYS A 42 -0.30 0.31 5.06
C CYS A 42 -1.42 0.36 6.10
N GLN A 43 -2.62 0.71 5.66
CA GLN A 43 -3.83 0.74 6.47
C GLN A 43 -4.93 -0.07 5.80
N GLN A 44 -5.71 -0.82 6.58
CA GLN A 44 -6.92 -1.51 6.13
C GLN A 44 -8.12 -1.22 7.04
N ASN A 45 -9.32 -1.26 6.48
CA ASN A 45 -10.60 -1.03 7.18
C ASN A 45 -11.56 -2.23 7.15
N MET A 46 -11.09 -3.39 6.70
CA MET A 46 -11.86 -4.64 6.55
C MET A 46 -11.94 -5.49 7.83
N GLY A 47 -11.18 -5.16 8.87
CA GLY A 47 -11.11 -5.97 10.10
C GLY A 47 -10.39 -7.31 9.91
N HIS A 48 -9.59 -7.45 8.85
CA HIS A 48 -8.78 -8.62 8.60
C HIS A 48 -7.73 -8.84 9.72
N PRO A 49 -7.62 -10.06 10.30
CA PRO A 49 -6.68 -10.38 11.36
C PRO A 49 -5.22 -10.39 10.90
N THR A 50 -4.98 -10.59 9.61
CA THR A 50 -3.63 -10.67 9.04
C THR A 50 -3.38 -9.60 7.99
N MET A 51 -2.19 -9.01 8.05
CA MET A 51 -1.68 -8.05 7.06
C MET A 51 -0.29 -8.46 6.59
N TYR A 52 0.02 -8.15 5.34
CA TYR A 52 1.24 -8.61 4.66
C TYR A 52 1.99 -7.46 4.02
N TRP A 53 3.31 -7.59 3.93
CA TRP A 53 4.13 -6.81 3.00
C TRP A 53 4.85 -7.72 2.02
N TYR A 54 4.86 -7.28 0.76
CA TYR A 54 5.56 -7.92 -0.33
C TYR A 54 6.49 -6.93 -1.01
N GLN A 55 7.52 -7.47 -1.65
CA GLN A 55 8.42 -6.73 -2.51
C GLN A 55 8.42 -7.38 -3.90
N GLN A 56 8.23 -6.56 -4.92
CA GLN A 56 8.38 -6.95 -6.31
C GLN A 56 9.61 -6.26 -6.89
N GLU A 57 10.68 -7.02 -7.04
CA GLU A 57 11.89 -6.56 -7.70
C GLU A 57 11.76 -6.76 -9.23
N PRO A 58 12.18 -5.80 -10.08
CA PRO A 58 12.03 -5.91 -11.53
C PRO A 58 12.62 -7.19 -12.14
N GLN A 59 13.68 -7.73 -11.55
CA GLN A 59 14.42 -8.89 -12.07
C GLN A 59 14.21 -10.18 -11.26
N LYS A 60 13.83 -10.09 -9.98
CA LYS A 60 13.69 -11.26 -9.08
C LYS A 60 12.24 -11.68 -8.85
N GLY A 61 11.27 -10.86 -9.28
CA GLY A 61 9.85 -11.15 -9.13
C GLY A 61 9.30 -10.78 -7.76
N PHE A 62 8.17 -11.40 -7.41
CA PHE A 62 7.35 -11.08 -6.24
C PHE A 62 7.73 -11.97 -5.05
N ARG A 63 8.03 -11.38 -3.88
CA ARG A 63 8.33 -12.11 -2.64
C ARG A 63 7.56 -11.58 -1.45
N ALA A 64 7.13 -12.49 -0.58
CA ALA A 64 6.58 -12.14 0.73
C ALA A 64 7.71 -11.81 1.70
N MET A 65 7.64 -10.62 2.31
CA MET A 65 8.65 -10.14 3.24
C MET A 65 8.31 -10.55 4.67
N PHE A 66 7.11 -10.19 5.11
CA PHE A 66 6.63 -10.49 6.46
C PHE A 66 5.12 -10.34 6.52
N TYR A 67 4.55 -10.87 7.60
CA TYR A 67 3.16 -10.67 7.93
C TYR A 67 2.98 -10.42 9.43
N TYR A 68 1.89 -9.73 9.74
CA TYR A 68 1.45 -9.46 11.09
C TYR A 68 0.08 -10.09 11.30
N THR A 69 -0.05 -10.92 12.33
CA THR A 69 -1.31 -11.59 12.69
C THR A 69 -1.56 -11.41 14.18
N TYR A 70 -2.71 -10.84 14.56
CA TYR A 70 -3.13 -10.54 15.94
C TYR A 70 -2.15 -9.69 16.76
N LYS A 71 -1.00 -10.25 17.17
CA LYS A 71 0.10 -9.58 17.89
C LYS A 71 1.49 -10.09 17.50
N ASP A 72 1.57 -11.02 16.56
CA ASP A 72 2.82 -11.67 16.18
C ASP A 72 3.29 -11.17 14.82
N MET A 73 4.58 -10.83 14.77
CA MET A 73 5.26 -10.41 13.55
C MET A 73 6.13 -11.56 13.05
N ASN A 74 5.85 -12.04 11.84
CA ASN A 74 6.56 -13.17 11.23
C ASN A 74 7.35 -12.68 10.02
N LEU A 75 8.67 -12.64 10.15
CA LEU A 75 9.58 -12.24 9.07
C LEU A 75 10.05 -13.47 8.30
N ASN A 76 10.12 -13.33 6.99
CA ASN A 76 10.86 -14.27 6.16
C ASN A 76 12.36 -14.09 6.44
N GLU A 77 13.07 -15.20 6.68
CA GLU A 77 14.50 -15.22 7.02
C GLU A 77 15.38 -14.55 5.95
N THR A 78 14.90 -14.47 4.72
CA THR A 78 15.59 -13.81 3.61
C THR A 78 15.53 -12.28 3.64
N VAL A 79 14.74 -11.69 4.56
CA VAL A 79 14.60 -10.23 4.69
C VAL A 79 15.75 -9.67 5.51
N PRO A 80 16.52 -8.70 4.99
CA PRO A 80 17.64 -8.12 5.71
C PRO A 80 17.22 -7.41 7.02
N PRO A 81 18.03 -7.46 8.10
CA PRO A 81 17.68 -6.86 9.40
C PRO A 81 17.43 -5.34 9.39
N ARG A 82 17.89 -4.63 8.35
CA ARG A 82 17.62 -3.20 8.12
C ARG A 82 16.15 -2.90 7.78
N PHE A 83 15.39 -3.92 7.39
CA PHE A 83 13.93 -3.87 7.24
C PHE A 83 13.28 -4.13 8.59
N LYS A 84 12.64 -3.10 9.13
CA LYS A 84 12.06 -3.08 10.48
C LYS A 84 10.54 -2.93 10.36
N PRO A 85 9.80 -4.05 10.39
CA PRO A 85 8.35 -3.99 10.40
C PRO A 85 7.83 -3.59 11.78
N ALA A 86 6.69 -2.90 11.80
CA ALA A 86 6.01 -2.49 13.01
C ALA A 86 4.50 -2.41 12.78
N SER A 87 3.71 -2.80 13.77
CA SER A 87 2.25 -2.66 13.75
C SER A 87 1.80 -1.89 14.98
N SER A 88 0.83 -1.00 14.83
CA SER A 88 0.14 -0.37 15.95
C SER A 88 -1.18 -1.07 16.30
N GLY A 89 -1.45 -2.22 15.67
CA GLY A 89 -2.78 -2.83 15.68
C GLY A 89 -3.79 -2.03 14.86
N ASN A 90 -5.07 -2.43 14.94
CA ASN A 90 -6.20 -1.73 14.30
C ASN A 90 -6.05 -1.53 12.78
N GLY A 91 -5.49 -2.51 12.09
CA GLY A 91 -5.34 -2.47 10.65
C GLY A 91 -4.20 -1.58 10.14
N HIS A 92 -3.22 -1.21 10.98
CA HIS A 92 -2.05 -0.44 10.56
C HIS A 92 -0.76 -1.27 10.60
N LEU A 93 -0.08 -1.36 9.46
CA LEU A 93 1.19 -2.07 9.30
C LEU A 93 2.23 -1.18 8.61
N THR A 94 3.37 -0.97 9.27
CA THR A 94 4.47 -0.11 8.82
C THR A 94 5.70 -0.94 8.49
N LEU A 95 6.42 -0.55 7.45
CA LEU A 95 7.76 -1.02 7.13
C LEU A 95 8.73 0.16 7.17
N LYS A 96 9.71 0.13 8.06
CA LYS A 96 10.85 1.05 8.04
C LYS A 96 12.06 0.36 7.41
N ILE A 97 12.82 1.06 6.58
CA ILE A 97 14.06 0.54 6.02
C ILE A 97 15.16 1.55 6.32
N HIS A 98 16.17 1.14 7.08
CA HIS A 98 17.31 2.00 7.38
C HIS A 98 18.57 1.19 7.67
N PRO A 99 19.68 1.46 6.97
CA PRO A 99 19.78 2.30 5.78
C PRO A 99 19.08 1.68 4.56
N VAL A 100 18.61 2.51 3.62
CA VAL A 100 18.25 2.03 2.27
C VAL A 100 19.49 1.88 1.39
N GLU A 101 19.49 0.85 0.56
CA GLU A 101 20.54 0.51 -0.41
C GLU A 101 19.99 0.60 -1.84
N ALA A 102 20.86 0.57 -2.85
CA ALA A 102 20.43 0.70 -4.24
C ALA A 102 19.57 -0.49 -4.69
N GLU A 103 19.85 -1.68 -4.14
CA GLU A 103 19.11 -2.91 -4.44
C GLU A 103 17.68 -2.92 -3.86
N ASP A 104 17.32 -1.97 -3.00
CA ASP A 104 15.96 -1.85 -2.44
C ASP A 104 14.95 -1.26 -3.41
N SER A 105 15.41 -0.72 -4.55
CA SER A 105 14.53 -0.13 -5.54
C SER A 105 13.58 -1.19 -6.12
N ALA A 106 12.34 -1.20 -5.62
CA ALA A 106 11.33 -2.20 -5.92
C ALA A 106 9.92 -1.59 -5.76
N THR A 107 8.91 -2.33 -6.23
CA THR A 107 7.52 -2.00 -5.90
C THR A 107 7.13 -2.76 -4.63
N TYR A 108 6.59 -2.05 -3.64
CA TYR A 108 6.18 -2.66 -2.37
C TYR A 108 4.66 -2.72 -2.27
N PHE A 109 4.12 -3.91 -2.02
CA PHE A 109 2.68 -4.14 -1.95
C PHE A 109 2.27 -4.51 -0.53
N CYS A 110 1.09 -4.05 -0.14
CA CYS A 110 0.43 -4.48 1.08
C CYS A 110 -0.88 -5.20 0.75
N SER A 111 -1.19 -6.24 1.51
CA SER A 111 -2.48 -6.91 1.48
C SER A 111 -2.96 -7.27 2.88
N SER A 112 -4.19 -7.74 3.01
CA SER A 112 -4.72 -8.31 4.25
C SER A 112 -5.70 -9.45 3.95
N SER A 113 -5.90 -10.36 4.91
CA SER A 113 -6.80 -11.51 4.77
C SER A 113 -7.48 -11.91 6.09
N LYS A 114 -8.60 -12.63 5.97
CA LYS A 114 -9.33 -13.31 7.05
C LYS A 114 -8.57 -14.51 7.61
#